data_AF-A0AAV5Y0X8-F1
#
_entry.id   AF-A0AAV5Y0X8-F1
#
_cell.length_a   1.000
_cell.length_b   1.000
_cell.length_c   1.000
_cell.angle_alpha   90.00
_cell.angle_beta   90.00
_cell.angle_gamma   90.00
#
_symmetry.space_group_name_H-M   'P 1'
#
loop_
_entity.id
_entity.type
_entity.pdbx_description
1 polymer ?
#
loop_
_entity_poly.entity_id
_entity_poly.type
_entity_poly.pdbx_seq_one_letter_code
_entity_poly.pdbx_strand_id
1 'polypeptide(L)' 'MIQLQRRTFDVGRRREIVYDIQRYLAEQVYYHYGPSVSSMAAWEPYVKNLAPNIGHDYGGRPMVAWLER' A
#
# COMPACT_ATOMS: atom_id res chain seq x y z
N MET A 1 11.73 -15.98 -3.83
CA MET A 1 11.04 -15.04 -4.73
C MET A 1 10.96 -13.61 -4.18
N ILE A 2 10.51 -13.39 -2.93
CA ILE A 2 10.40 -12.02 -2.35
C ILE A 2 11.74 -11.26 -2.34
N GLN A 3 12.83 -11.88 -1.89
CA GLN A 3 14.15 -11.23 -1.90
C GLN A 3 14.63 -10.90 -3.33
N LEU A 4 14.31 -11.74 -4.31
CA LEU A 4 14.64 -11.53 -5.71
C LEU A 4 13.86 -10.33 -6.30
N GLN A 5 12.56 -10.25 -6.00
CA GLN A 5 11.71 -9.10 -6.36
C GLN A 5 12.31 -7.78 -5.84
N ARG A 6 12.77 -7.74 -4.58
CA ARG A 6 13.37 -6.54 -3.97
C ARG A 6 14.70 -6.12 -4.59
N ARG A 7 15.43 -7.06 -5.21
CA ARG A 7 16.76 -6.84 -5.81
C ARG A 7 16.72 -6.65 -7.33
N THR A 8 15.56 -6.81 -7.96
CA THR A 8 15.39 -6.65 -9.41
C THR A 8 14.96 -5.22 -9.71
N PHE A 9 15.84 -4.43 -10.34
CA PHE A 9 15.57 -3.03 -10.67
C PHE A 9 14.81 -2.84 -11.98
N ASP A 10 14.99 -3.78 -12.92
CA ASP A 10 14.19 -3.78 -14.15
C ASP A 10 12.69 -3.96 -13.82
N VAL A 11 11.88 -3.01 -14.26
CA VAL A 11 10.46 -2.93 -13.87
C VAL A 11 9.66 -4.07 -14.48
N GLY A 12 9.92 -4.43 -15.74
CA GLY A 12 9.21 -5.50 -16.44
C GLY A 12 9.45 -6.84 -15.76
N ARG A 13 10.71 -7.18 -15.53
CA ARG A 13 11.13 -8.41 -14.86
C ARG A 13 10.69 -8.47 -13.41
N ARG A 14 10.74 -7.34 -12.67
CA ARG A 14 10.22 -7.29 -11.29
C ARG A 14 8.73 -7.59 -11.24
N ARG A 15 7.95 -7.12 -12.22
CA ARG A 15 6.51 -7.39 -12.30
C ARG A 15 6.23 -8.88 -12.54
N GLU A 16 6.99 -9.54 -13.42
CA GLU A 16 6.86 -10.98 -13.64
C GLU A 16 7.10 -11.77 -12.35
N ILE A 17 8.15 -11.43 -11.59
CA ILE A 17 8.42 -12.07 -10.29
C ILE A 17 7.27 -11.86 -9.30
N VAL A 18 6.61 -10.69 -9.30
CA VAL A 18 5.43 -10.44 -8.45
C VAL A 18 4.28 -11.37 -8.82
N TYR A 19 4.02 -11.59 -10.11
CA TYR A 19 2.98 -12.51 -10.56
C TYR A 19 3.27 -13.96 -10.17
N ASP A 20 4.52 -14.39 -10.24
CA ASP A 20 4.90 -15.73 -9.79
C ASP A 20 4.70 -15.91 -8.27
N ILE A 21 5.02 -14.88 -7.48
CA ILE A 21 4.73 -14.87 -6.05
C ILE A 21 3.23 -14.99 -5.79
N GLN A 22 2.42 -14.19 -6.47
CA GLN A 22 0.95 -14.21 -6.29
C GLN A 22 0.35 -15.57 -6.66
N ARG A 23 0.80 -16.18 -7.77
CA ARG A 23 0.35 -17.52 -8.19
C ARG A 23 0.69 -18.58 -7.14
N TYR A 24 1.94 -18.60 -6.69
CA TYR A 24 2.38 -19.53 -5.65
C TYR A 24 1.55 -19.37 -4.37
N LEU A 25 1.34 -18.14 -3.89
CA LEU A 25 0.55 -17.90 -2.67
C LEU A 25 -0.92 -18.30 -2.84
N ALA A 26 -1.50 -18.10 -4.02
CA ALA A 26 -2.88 -18.50 -4.32
C ALA A 26 -3.05 -20.02 -4.31
N GLU A 27 -2.09 -20.77 -4.85
CA GLU A 27 -2.11 -22.25 -4.83
C GLU A 27 -2.03 -22.82 -3.43
N GLN A 28 -1.26 -22.18 -2.53
CA GLN A 28 -1.12 -22.65 -1.14
C GLN A 28 -2.30 -22.24 -0.25
N VAL A 29 -3.15 -21.31 -0.70
CA VAL A 29 -4.28 -20.75 0.08
C VAL A 29 -3.83 -20.19 1.45
N TYR A 30 -2.62 -19.64 1.52
CA TYR A 30 -2.11 -19.06 2.77
C TYR A 30 -2.92 -17.86 3.26
N TYR A 31 -3.63 -17.18 2.36
CA TYR A 31 -4.50 -16.05 2.67
C TYR A 31 -5.79 -16.14 1.85
N HIS A 32 -6.94 -16.07 2.52
CA HIS A 32 -8.23 -15.86 1.85
C HIS A 32 -8.50 -14.36 1.78
N TYR A 33 -8.51 -13.79 0.57
CA TYR A 33 -8.86 -12.39 0.38
C TYR A 33 -10.37 -12.24 0.35
N GLY A 34 -10.91 -11.55 1.37
CA GLY A 34 -12.27 -11.05 1.37
C GLY A 34 -12.44 -9.84 0.43
N PRO A 35 -13.62 -9.19 0.45
CA PRO A 35 -13.85 -7.98 -0.34
C PRO A 35 -12.82 -6.90 -0.02
N SER A 36 -12.45 -6.11 -1.02
CA SER A 36 -11.57 -4.95 -0.82
C SER A 36 -12.21 -4.00 0.20
N VAL A 37 -11.46 -3.66 1.24
CA VAL A 37 -11.94 -2.71 2.25
C VAL A 37 -12.10 -1.33 1.62
N SER A 38 -13.23 -0.68 1.90
CA SER A 38 -13.38 0.75 1.63
C SER A 38 -12.85 1.52 2.83
N SER A 39 -12.02 2.52 2.59
CA SER A 39 -11.50 3.39 3.64
C SER A 39 -12.12 4.77 3.52
N MET A 40 -12.71 5.25 4.61
CA MET A 40 -13.23 6.60 4.73
C MET A 40 -12.31 7.39 5.65
N ALA A 41 -12.06 8.65 5.30
CA ALA A 41 -11.30 9.58 6.12
C ALA A 41 -12.07 10.90 6.25
N ALA A 42 -12.06 11.47 7.44
CA ALA A 42 -12.66 12.76 7.75
C ALA A 42 -11.75 13.50 8.73
N TRP A 43 -11.77 14.82 8.66
CA TRP A 43 -11.03 15.72 9.55
C TRP A 43 -11.73 17.08 9.62
N GLU A 44 -11.37 17.88 10.61
CA GLU A 44 -11.94 19.20 10.83
C GLU A 44 -11.51 20.21 9.75
N PRO A 45 -12.34 21.22 9.42
CA PRO A 45 -12.04 22.17 8.34
C PRO A 45 -10.73 22.98 8.52
N TYR A 46 -10.26 23.11 9.77
CA TYR A 46 -9.01 23.79 10.11
C TYR A 46 -7.77 22.91 9.90
N VAL A 47 -7.93 21.60 9.65
CA VAL A 47 -6.82 20.70 9.31
C VAL A 47 -6.53 20.86 7.82
N LYS A 48 -5.34 21.36 7.51
CA LYS A 48 -4.90 21.62 6.13
C LYS A 48 -3.86 20.60 5.69
N ASN A 49 -3.87 20.34 4.38
CA ASN A 49 -2.91 19.49 3.69
C ASN A 49 -2.83 18.03 4.22
N LEU A 50 -3.88 17.57 4.91
CA LEU A 50 -4.03 16.17 5.24
C LEU A 50 -4.58 15.42 4.02
N ALA A 51 -3.76 14.53 3.46
CA ALA A 51 -4.20 13.56 2.46
C ALA A 51 -4.23 12.17 3.11
N PRO A 52 -5.39 11.47 3.15
CA PRO A 52 -5.45 10.16 3.78
C PRO A 52 -4.55 9.17 3.02
N ASN A 53 -3.72 8.44 3.76
CA ASN A 53 -3.00 7.30 3.19
C ASN A 53 -3.81 6.04 3.48
N ILE A 54 -4.42 5.47 2.44
CA ILE A 54 -5.19 4.22 2.53
C ILE A 54 -4.25 3.00 2.41
N GLY A 55 -2.94 3.23 2.31
CA GLY A 55 -1.91 2.20 2.35
C GLY A 55 -1.26 2.05 3.74
N HIS A 56 -0.21 1.23 3.79
CA HIS A 56 0.54 0.93 5.03
C HIS A 56 1.58 1.98 5.42
N ASP A 57 1.61 3.14 4.77
CA ASP A 57 2.50 4.23 5.14
C ASP A 57 1.77 5.19 6.10
N TYR A 58 2.03 4.98 7.39
CA TYR A 58 1.42 5.72 8.50
C TYR A 58 2.15 7.02 8.84
N GLY A 59 3.32 7.29 8.26
CA GLY A 59 4.21 8.37 8.72
C GLY A 59 4.36 9.52 7.72
N GLY A 60 4.32 9.27 6.41
CA GLY A 60 4.67 10.29 5.42
C GLY A 60 3.68 11.46 5.34
N ARG A 61 2.37 11.16 5.30
CA ARG A 61 1.33 12.17 5.04
C ARG A 61 0.96 13.06 6.23
N PRO A 62 1.03 12.61 7.49
CA PRO A 62 0.84 13.49 8.65
C PRO A 62 1.91 14.58 8.78
N MET A 63 3.14 14.34 8.29
CA MET A 63 4.28 15.27 8.43
C MET A 63 4.08 16.62 7.73
N VAL A 64 3.16 16.68 6.77
CA VAL A 64 2.89 17.90 5.99
C VAL A 64 1.54 18.52 6.33
N ALA A 65 0.80 17.96 7.30
CA ALA A 65 -0.47 18.51 7.74
C ALA A 65 -0.23 19.61 8.80
N TRP A 66 -1.08 20.63 8.82
CA TRP A 66 -1.04 21.68 9.85
C TRP A 66 -2.45 22.11 10.26
N LEU A 67 -2.52 22.85 11.37
CA LEU A 67 -3.75 23.48 11.83
C LEU A 67 -3.72 24.97 11.46
N GLU A 68 -4.76 25.44 10.78
CA GLU A 68 -4.96 26.85 10.47
C GLU A 68 -6.06 27.41 11.38
N ARG A 69 -5.68 28.29 12.32
CA ARG A 69 -6.58 28.96 13.27
C ARG A 69 -6.48 30.47 13.12
#